data_AF-A0A9P7P0W4-F1
#
_entry.id   AF-A0A9P7P0W4-F1
#
_cell.length_a   1.000
_cell.length_b   1.000
_cell.length_c   1.000
_cell.angle_alpha   90.00
_cell.angle_beta   90.00
_cell.angle_gamma   90.00
#
_symmetry.space_group_name_H-M   'P 1'
#
loop_
_entity.id
_entity.type
_entity.pdbx_description
1 polymer ?
#
loop_
_entity_poly.entity_id
_entity_poly.type
_entity_poly.pdbx_seq_one_letter_code
_entity_poly.pdbx_strand_id
1 'polypeptide(L)'
;MQRSKVRDDPTLLHHFNLAYEQLQRGLGTGDFRYDLLIMLVMTLSAPSQTPYINIKNQKNGYYFDLMDGTRDRQGAAMYAATVVTRMLWHLTKEQFDPAPPNTASVEEVTKRLEHYKVTYWLMVGIGWVDLSNPNCLRRSLRRHECVMRSDAALREYYVELDRLRVDDPDGFIYRIFHGRFPIRKYNWVEVCKSSYSEY
;
A
#
# COMPACT_ATOMS: atom_id res chain seq x y z
N MET A 1 -2.94 2.20 -24.84
CA MET A 1 -4.27 2.82 -24.99
C MET A 1 -5.27 2.08 -24.12
N GLN A 2 -5.37 2.44 -22.83
CA GLN A 2 -6.28 1.81 -21.84
C GLN A 2 -6.52 2.74 -20.62
N ARG A 3 -6.46 4.06 -20.84
CA ARG A 3 -6.42 5.09 -19.79
C ARG A 3 -7.78 5.41 -19.11
N SER A 4 -8.91 4.83 -19.56
CA SER A 4 -10.26 5.22 -19.05
C SER A 4 -10.99 4.18 -18.18
N LYS A 5 -10.57 2.91 -18.15
CA LYS A 5 -11.44 1.83 -17.64
C LYS A 5 -11.80 1.91 -16.15
N VAL A 6 -11.02 2.57 -15.30
CA VAL A 6 -11.32 2.65 -13.85
C VAL A 6 -12.30 3.78 -13.54
N ARG A 7 -12.24 4.89 -14.27
CA ARG A 7 -13.14 6.03 -14.07
C ARG A 7 -14.56 5.73 -14.55
N ASP A 8 -14.68 4.83 -15.52
CA ASP A 8 -15.95 4.49 -16.17
C ASP A 8 -16.56 3.18 -15.65
N ASP A 9 -15.98 2.57 -14.62
CA ASP A 9 -16.47 1.34 -14.00
C ASP A 9 -17.11 1.66 -12.63
N PRO A 10 -18.45 1.77 -12.56
CA PRO A 10 -19.17 2.11 -11.33
C PRO A 10 -18.87 1.15 -10.18
N THR A 11 -18.54 -0.11 -10.50
CA THR A 11 -18.25 -1.13 -9.50
C THR A 11 -16.89 -0.89 -8.83
N LEU A 12 -15.90 -0.35 -9.56
CA LEU A 12 -14.62 0.07 -9.00
C LEU A 12 -14.73 1.37 -8.23
N LEU A 13 -15.49 2.34 -8.76
CA LEU A 13 -15.70 3.64 -8.12
C LEU A 13 -16.29 3.50 -6.72
N HIS A 14 -17.20 2.54 -6.49
CA HIS A 14 -17.78 2.29 -5.19
C HIS A 14 -16.71 2.06 -4.10
N HIS A 15 -15.70 1.22 -4.37
CA HIS A 15 -14.64 0.96 -3.40
C HIS A 15 -13.77 2.19 -3.11
N PHE A 16 -13.48 3.00 -4.13
CA PHE A 16 -12.71 4.24 -3.94
C PHE A 16 -13.50 5.29 -3.16
N ASN A 17 -14.79 5.46 -3.47
CA ASN A 17 -15.65 6.39 -2.75
C ASN A 17 -15.81 5.97 -1.29
N LEU A 18 -16.07 4.69 -1.03
CA LEU A 18 -16.17 4.19 0.33
C LEU A 18 -14.85 4.30 1.09
N ALA A 19 -13.71 4.00 0.44
CA ALA A 19 -12.38 4.22 1.03
C ALA A 19 -12.15 5.70 1.38
N TYR A 20 -12.54 6.61 0.50
CA TYR A 20 -12.47 8.04 0.76
C TYR A 20 -13.33 8.45 1.97
N GLU A 21 -14.58 7.98 2.05
CA GLU A 21 -15.45 8.24 3.21
C GLU A 21 -14.86 7.70 4.51
N GLN A 22 -14.34 6.46 4.51
CA GLN A 22 -13.72 5.87 5.69
C GLN A 22 -12.46 6.63 6.11
N LEU A 23 -11.66 7.08 5.15
CA LEU A 23 -10.48 7.91 5.43
C LEU A 23 -10.90 9.25 6.06
N GLN A 24 -11.89 9.93 5.49
CA GLN A 24 -12.39 11.20 6.03
C GLN A 24 -12.96 11.06 7.45
N ARG A 25 -13.66 9.95 7.74
CA ARG A 25 -14.20 9.68 9.07
C ARG A 25 -13.12 9.35 10.09
N GLY A 26 -12.03 8.70 9.68
CA GLY A 26 -10.96 8.28 10.58
C GLY A 26 -9.91 9.35 10.86
N LEU A 27 -9.62 10.22 9.89
CA LEU A 27 -8.64 11.29 10.06
C LEU A 27 -9.06 12.28 11.15
N GLY A 28 -8.12 12.64 12.02
CA GLY A 28 -8.34 13.61 13.10
C GLY A 28 -9.11 13.06 14.31
N THR A 29 -9.43 11.77 14.34
CA THR A 29 -10.11 11.12 15.48
C THR A 29 -9.18 10.73 16.62
N GLY A 30 -7.85 10.77 16.40
CA GLY A 30 -6.85 10.24 17.31
C GLY A 30 -6.56 8.74 17.13
N ASP A 31 -7.17 8.08 16.15
CA ASP A 31 -6.82 6.71 15.77
C ASP A 31 -5.53 6.69 14.93
N PHE A 32 -4.43 6.32 15.60
CA PHE A 32 -3.08 6.24 15.03
C PHE A 32 -2.97 5.38 13.76
N ARG A 33 -3.92 4.46 13.51
CA ARG A 33 -3.90 3.59 12.32
C ARG A 33 -4.14 4.38 11.05
N TYR A 34 -4.94 5.45 11.11
CA TYR A 34 -5.14 6.35 9.97
C TYR A 34 -3.92 7.23 9.73
N ASP A 35 -3.26 7.71 10.79
CA ASP A 35 -2.01 8.47 10.67
C ASP A 35 -0.89 7.61 10.07
N LEU A 36 -0.74 6.38 10.56
CA LEU A 36 0.18 5.38 10.00
C LEU A 36 -0.12 5.10 8.53
N LEU A 37 -1.40 4.94 8.17
CA LEU A 37 -1.82 4.74 6.78
C LEU A 37 -1.36 5.89 5.89
N ILE A 38 -1.55 7.14 6.32
CA ILE A 38 -1.10 8.32 5.56
C ILE A 38 0.43 8.34 5.44
N MET A 39 1.18 8.10 6.52
CA MET A 39 2.64 8.06 6.48
C MET A 39 3.16 7.05 5.44
N LEU A 40 2.59 5.84 5.43
CA LEU A 40 2.96 4.78 4.50
C LEU A 40 2.60 5.14 3.05
N VAL A 41 1.37 5.59 2.81
CA VAL A 41 0.89 5.92 1.45
C VAL A 41 1.67 7.08 0.84
N MET A 42 1.91 8.14 1.61
CA MET A 42 2.65 9.31 1.12
C MET A 42 4.09 8.93 0.76
N THR A 43 4.74 8.13 1.60
CA THR A 43 6.11 7.68 1.35
C THR A 43 6.20 6.75 0.14
N LEU A 44 5.28 5.78 0.00
CA LEU A 44 5.22 4.91 -1.18
C LEU A 44 4.90 5.67 -2.48
N SER A 45 4.23 6.82 -2.37
CA SER A 45 3.84 7.62 -3.53
C SER A 45 4.86 8.70 -3.90
N ALA A 46 5.86 8.94 -3.05
CA ALA A 46 6.90 9.94 -3.29
C ALA A 46 7.79 9.62 -4.51
N PRO A 47 8.23 8.37 -4.75
CA PRO A 47 9.04 8.05 -5.93
C PRO A 47 8.37 8.40 -7.27
N SER A 48 9.18 8.87 -8.22
CA SER A 48 8.78 9.14 -9.60
C SER A 48 8.45 7.86 -10.39
N GLN A 49 8.93 6.70 -9.94
CA GLN A 49 8.59 5.38 -10.48
C GLN A 49 7.73 4.61 -9.48
N THR A 50 6.85 3.71 -9.95
CA THR A 50 5.96 2.96 -9.05
C THR A 50 6.75 1.91 -8.25
N PRO A 51 6.79 2.00 -6.89
CA PRO A 51 7.38 0.95 -6.08
C PRO A 51 6.45 -0.26 -5.97
N TYR A 52 7.02 -1.46 -5.99
CA TYR A 52 6.28 -2.71 -5.84
C TYR A 52 7.14 -3.79 -5.19
N ILE A 53 6.51 -4.86 -4.70
CA ILE A 53 7.25 -6.03 -4.20
C ILE A 53 7.57 -6.97 -5.35
N ASN A 54 8.86 -7.18 -5.62
CA ASN A 54 9.32 -8.17 -6.56
C ASN A 54 9.29 -9.57 -5.91
N ILE A 55 8.48 -10.44 -6.51
CA ILE A 55 8.20 -11.81 -6.07
C ILE A 55 8.82 -12.88 -7.00
N LYS A 56 9.53 -12.46 -8.07
CA LYS A 56 9.95 -13.36 -9.15
C LYS A 56 11.06 -14.32 -8.74
N ASN A 57 11.88 -13.96 -7.76
CA ASN A 57 12.99 -14.81 -7.30
C ASN A 57 12.91 -15.07 -5.79
N GLN A 58 12.02 -15.98 -5.38
CA GLN A 58 11.85 -16.38 -3.99
C GLN A 58 13.15 -16.88 -3.32
N LYS A 59 14.11 -17.42 -4.10
CA LYS A 59 15.42 -17.84 -3.56
C LYS A 59 16.25 -16.68 -3.04
N ASN A 60 16.09 -15.50 -3.64
CA ASN A 60 16.76 -14.27 -3.21
C ASN A 60 15.87 -13.43 -2.29
N GLY A 61 14.74 -13.97 -1.83
CA GLY A 61 13.75 -13.28 -1.02
C GLY A 61 12.90 -12.25 -1.76
N TYR A 62 11.93 -11.70 -1.04
CA TYR A 62 11.09 -10.60 -1.50
C TYR A 62 11.79 -9.26 -1.25
N TYR A 63 11.57 -8.27 -2.10
CA TYR A 63 12.13 -6.93 -1.92
C TYR A 63 11.36 -5.88 -2.69
N PHE A 64 11.51 -4.62 -2.30
CA PHE A 64 10.98 -3.50 -3.05
C PHE A 64 11.79 -3.25 -4.32
N ASP A 65 11.07 -3.07 -5.42
CA ASP A 65 11.60 -2.80 -6.75
C ASP A 65 10.82 -1.65 -7.41
N LEU A 66 11.34 -1.10 -8.50
CA LEU A 66 10.73 0.00 -9.25
C LEU A 66 10.23 -0.49 -10.59
N MET A 67 9.03 -0.06 -10.98
CA MET A 67 8.56 -0.29 -12.35
C MET A 67 9.35 0.53 -13.35
N ASP A 68 9.57 -0.05 -14.53
CA ASP A 68 10.15 0.68 -15.66
C ASP A 68 9.24 1.84 -16.09
N GLY A 69 9.86 2.99 -16.37
CA GLY A 69 9.18 4.21 -16.79
C GLY A 69 8.77 5.12 -15.62
N THR A 70 8.71 6.42 -15.89
CA THR A 70 8.23 7.42 -14.94
C THR A 70 6.70 7.39 -14.86
N ARG A 71 6.19 7.66 -13.67
CA ARG A 71 4.78 7.73 -13.36
C ARG A 71 4.34 9.19 -13.44
N ASP A 72 3.35 9.46 -14.29
CA ASP A 72 2.71 10.77 -14.32
C ASP A 72 1.89 11.04 -13.03
N ARG A 73 1.50 12.30 -12.81
CA ARG A 73 0.74 12.71 -11.62
C ARG A 73 -0.54 11.90 -11.42
N GLN A 74 -1.24 11.56 -12.51
CA GLN A 74 -2.46 10.77 -12.44
C GLN A 74 -2.17 9.33 -12.00
N GLY A 75 -1.11 8.72 -12.52
CA GLY A 75 -0.63 7.41 -12.10
C GLY A 75 -0.23 7.39 -10.63
N ALA A 76 0.41 8.46 -10.13
CA ALA A 76 0.78 8.59 -8.73
C ALA A 76 -0.47 8.65 -7.82
N ALA A 77 -1.46 9.48 -8.19
CA ALA A 77 -2.72 9.56 -7.48
C ALA A 77 -3.49 8.23 -7.48
N MET A 78 -3.54 7.53 -8.62
CA MET A 78 -4.20 6.22 -8.71
C MET A 78 -3.49 5.16 -7.88
N TYR A 79 -2.16 5.17 -7.86
CA TYR A 79 -1.39 4.27 -7.01
C TYR A 79 -1.69 4.52 -5.53
N ALA A 80 -1.62 5.78 -5.07
CA ALA A 80 -1.94 6.17 -3.70
C ALA A 80 -3.36 5.74 -3.31
N ALA A 81 -4.36 6.08 -4.13
CA ALA A 81 -5.75 5.68 -3.91
C ALA A 81 -5.90 4.16 -3.81
N THR A 82 -5.20 3.41 -4.66
CA THR A 82 -5.23 1.95 -4.65
C THR A 82 -4.62 1.38 -3.38
N VAL A 83 -3.48 1.92 -2.91
CA VAL A 83 -2.85 1.53 -1.64
C VAL A 83 -3.80 1.81 -0.47
N VAL A 84 -4.35 3.03 -0.37
CA VAL A 84 -5.32 3.44 0.67
C VAL A 84 -6.51 2.49 0.71
N THR A 85 -7.16 2.26 -0.45
CA THR A 85 -8.33 1.38 -0.55
C THR A 85 -8.02 -0.02 -0.05
N ARG A 86 -6.87 -0.59 -0.43
CA ARG A 86 -6.47 -1.92 0.04
C ARG A 86 -6.16 -1.95 1.54
N MET A 87 -5.54 -0.90 2.08
CA MET A 87 -5.28 -0.83 3.52
C MET A 87 -6.60 -0.78 4.31
N LEU A 88 -7.58 -0.02 3.84
CA LEU A 88 -8.90 0.11 4.46
C LEU A 88 -9.76 -1.16 4.36
N TRP A 89 -9.59 -1.99 3.33
CA TRP A 89 -10.25 -3.31 3.26
C TRP A 89 -9.89 -4.24 4.41
N HIS A 90 -8.76 -4.00 5.08
CA HIS A 90 -8.36 -4.72 6.29
C HIS A 90 -8.77 -4.00 7.56
N LEU A 91 -8.60 -2.67 7.61
CA LEU A 91 -8.89 -1.88 8.81
C LEU A 91 -10.39 -1.79 9.13
N THR A 92 -11.22 -1.56 8.12
CA THR A 92 -12.68 -1.41 8.25
C THR A 92 -13.38 -2.45 7.37
N LYS A 93 -12.99 -3.72 7.55
CA LYS A 93 -13.38 -4.85 6.69
C LYS A 93 -14.90 -4.92 6.49
N GLU A 94 -15.66 -4.71 7.57
CA GLU A 94 -17.11 -4.77 7.64
C GLU A 94 -17.82 -3.74 6.74
N GLN A 95 -17.13 -2.67 6.33
CA GLN A 95 -17.67 -1.69 5.40
C GLN A 95 -17.64 -2.20 3.95
N PHE A 96 -16.66 -3.05 3.62
CA PHE A 96 -16.42 -3.52 2.25
C PHE A 96 -16.89 -4.95 2.01
N ASP A 97 -17.26 -5.69 3.05
CA ASP A 97 -17.56 -7.11 3.01
C ASP A 97 -18.67 -7.46 4.03
N PRO A 98 -19.83 -7.98 3.60
CA PRO A 98 -20.16 -8.37 2.22
C PRO A 98 -20.35 -7.17 1.28
N ALA A 99 -20.02 -7.38 0.00
CA ALA A 99 -20.25 -6.38 -1.03
C ALA A 99 -21.76 -6.12 -1.21
N PRO A 100 -22.21 -4.85 -1.25
CA PRO A 100 -23.60 -4.53 -1.54
C PRO A 100 -24.08 -5.12 -2.88
N PRO A 101 -25.39 -5.36 -3.06
CA PRO A 101 -25.94 -5.80 -4.34
C PRO A 101 -25.50 -4.89 -5.49
N ASN A 102 -25.15 -5.47 -6.64
CA ASN A 102 -24.66 -4.77 -7.84
C ASN A 102 -23.30 -4.05 -7.69
N THR A 103 -22.54 -4.35 -6.65
CA THR A 103 -21.13 -3.95 -6.53
C THR A 103 -20.20 -5.15 -6.74
N ALA A 104 -18.97 -4.88 -7.18
CA ALA A 104 -17.98 -5.94 -7.32
C ALA A 104 -17.49 -6.37 -5.93
N SER A 105 -17.17 -7.65 -5.78
CA SER A 105 -16.50 -8.15 -4.57
C SER A 105 -15.08 -7.57 -4.44
N VAL A 106 -14.56 -7.56 -3.21
CA VAL A 106 -13.17 -7.19 -2.95
C VAL A 106 -12.20 -8.04 -3.77
N GLU A 107 -12.48 -9.32 -3.98
CA GLU A 107 -11.68 -10.24 -4.79
C GLU A 107 -11.66 -9.84 -6.28
N GLU A 108 -12.79 -9.43 -6.83
CA GLU A 108 -12.88 -8.97 -8.22
C GLU A 108 -12.14 -7.64 -8.41
N VAL A 109 -12.35 -6.70 -7.49
CA VAL A 109 -11.65 -5.41 -7.51
C VAL A 109 -10.15 -5.59 -7.29
N THR A 110 -9.73 -6.52 -6.42
CA THR A 110 -8.32 -6.88 -6.22
C THR A 110 -7.65 -7.20 -7.55
N LYS A 111 -8.21 -8.13 -8.34
CA LYS A 111 -7.65 -8.53 -9.64
C LYS A 111 -7.55 -7.35 -10.61
N ARG A 112 -8.54 -6.46 -10.59
CA ARG A 112 -8.57 -5.24 -11.40
C ARG A 112 -7.59 -4.17 -10.91
N LEU A 113 -7.09 -4.23 -9.67
CA LEU A 113 -6.12 -3.28 -9.12
C LEU A 113 -4.67 -3.78 -9.18
N GLU A 114 -4.45 -5.06 -9.46
CA GLU A 114 -3.09 -5.65 -9.54
C GLU A 114 -2.21 -5.02 -10.62
N HIS A 115 -2.78 -4.43 -11.68
CA HIS A 115 -1.98 -3.74 -12.71
C HIS A 115 -1.30 -2.47 -12.18
N TYR A 116 -1.82 -1.87 -11.10
CA TYR A 116 -1.17 -0.78 -10.37
C TYR A 116 -0.04 -1.27 -9.43
N LYS A 117 0.28 -2.57 -9.46
CA LYS A 117 1.31 -3.23 -8.63
C LYS A 117 1.09 -3.17 -7.12
N VAL A 118 -0.08 -2.69 -6.69
CA VAL A 118 -0.51 -2.78 -5.31
C VAL A 118 -1.01 -4.20 -5.08
N THR A 119 -0.18 -5.04 -4.49
CA THR A 119 -0.51 -6.45 -4.18
C THR A 119 -0.64 -6.64 -2.67
N TYR A 120 -1.16 -7.79 -2.21
CA TYR A 120 -1.13 -8.11 -0.77
C TYR A 120 0.31 -8.31 -0.25
N TRP A 121 1.25 -8.73 -1.12
CA TRP A 121 2.66 -8.74 -0.76
C TRP A 121 3.20 -7.34 -0.44
N LEU A 122 2.70 -6.29 -1.10
CA LEU A 122 3.02 -4.91 -0.74
C LEU A 122 2.51 -4.58 0.68
N MET A 123 1.27 -4.97 1.01
CA MET A 123 0.68 -4.75 2.35
C MET A 123 1.49 -5.46 3.45
N VAL A 124 1.95 -6.69 3.18
CA VAL A 124 2.86 -7.43 4.07
C VAL A 124 4.22 -6.73 4.14
N GLY A 125 4.76 -6.33 3.00
CA GLY A 125 6.07 -5.69 2.87
C GLY A 125 6.19 -4.43 3.70
N ILE A 126 5.17 -3.55 3.67
CA ILE A 126 5.10 -2.35 4.51
C ILE A 126 4.67 -2.63 5.96
N GLY A 127 4.41 -3.89 6.32
CA GLY A 127 4.04 -4.27 7.68
C GLY A 127 2.65 -3.82 8.13
N TRP A 128 1.73 -3.59 7.18
CA TRP A 128 0.32 -3.28 7.45
C TRP A 128 -0.49 -4.52 7.86
N VAL A 129 -0.22 -5.65 7.22
CA VAL A 129 -0.87 -6.94 7.49
C VAL A 129 0.16 -8.03 7.74
N ASP A 130 -0.27 -9.06 8.45
CA ASP A 130 0.44 -10.31 8.65
C ASP A 130 -0.05 -11.38 7.68
N LEU A 131 0.78 -12.38 7.39
CA LEU A 131 0.33 -13.59 6.73
C LEU A 131 -0.44 -14.46 7.73
N SER A 132 -1.61 -14.97 7.36
CA SER A 132 -2.34 -15.97 8.16
C SER A 132 -1.51 -17.24 8.34
N ASN A 133 -0.71 -17.58 7.34
CA ASN A 133 0.28 -18.66 7.39
C ASN A 133 1.67 -18.09 7.03
N PRO A 134 2.61 -18.00 7.98
CA PRO A 134 3.97 -17.50 7.72
C PRO A 134 4.73 -18.27 6.65
N ASN A 135 4.38 -19.54 6.41
CA ASN A 135 5.01 -20.40 5.42
C ASN A 135 4.35 -20.31 4.02
N CYS A 136 3.55 -19.27 3.76
CA CYS A 136 2.90 -19.11 2.46
C CYS A 136 3.92 -18.85 1.34
N LEU A 137 4.10 -19.83 0.44
CA LEU A 137 5.01 -19.75 -0.71
C LEU A 137 4.34 -19.23 -1.98
N ARG A 138 3.10 -18.72 -1.90
CA ARG A 138 2.37 -18.28 -3.10
C ARG A 138 2.99 -17.02 -3.69
N ARG A 139 3.03 -16.98 -5.01
CA ARG A 139 3.41 -15.77 -5.75
C ARG A 139 2.32 -14.69 -5.65
N SER A 140 1.04 -15.07 -5.72
CA SER A 140 -0.07 -14.16 -5.50
C SER A 140 -0.88 -14.61 -4.28
N LEU A 141 -0.89 -13.75 -3.26
CA LEU A 141 -1.66 -13.90 -2.04
C LEU A 141 -3.13 -13.53 -2.30
N ARG A 142 -4.02 -14.21 -1.61
CA ARG A 142 -5.45 -13.90 -1.51
C ARG A 142 -5.71 -13.12 -0.23
N ARG A 143 -6.83 -12.41 -0.17
CA ARG A 143 -7.20 -11.59 0.98
C ARG A 143 -7.22 -12.36 2.30
N HIS A 144 -7.82 -13.56 2.32
CA HIS A 144 -7.92 -14.39 3.54
C HIS A 144 -6.56 -14.98 4.00
N GLU A 145 -5.53 -14.90 3.17
CA GLU A 145 -4.15 -15.26 3.53
C GLU A 145 -3.44 -14.11 4.24
N CYS A 146 -4.10 -12.96 4.39
CA CYS A 146 -3.63 -11.80 5.14
C CYS A 146 -4.59 -11.51 6.30
N VAL A 147 -4.03 -11.26 7.48
CA VAL A 147 -4.76 -10.79 8.66
C VAL A 147 -4.28 -9.41 9.06
N MET A 148 -5.17 -8.60 9.60
CA MET A 148 -4.77 -7.30 10.14
C MET A 148 -3.72 -7.52 11.22
N ARG A 149 -2.61 -6.78 11.13
CA ARG A 149 -1.57 -6.82 12.15
C ARG A 149 -2.15 -6.30 13.48
N SER A 150 -1.67 -6.84 14.60
CA SER A 150 -2.19 -6.44 15.91
C SER A 150 -2.02 -4.94 16.17
N ASP A 151 -2.98 -4.33 16.86
CA ASP A 151 -2.94 -2.91 17.21
C ASP A 151 -1.65 -2.55 17.99
N ALA A 152 -1.16 -3.44 18.87
CA ALA A 152 0.09 -3.23 19.60
C ALA A 152 1.29 -3.11 18.64
N ALA A 153 1.41 -4.05 17.70
CA ALA A 153 2.53 -4.05 16.76
C ALA A 153 2.43 -2.92 15.71
N LEU A 154 1.21 -2.51 15.34
CA LEU A 154 1.01 -1.32 14.51
C LEU A 154 1.35 -0.04 15.27
N ARG A 155 1.03 0.03 16.57
CA ARG A 155 1.33 1.19 17.42
C ARG A 155 2.83 1.34 17.64
N GLU A 156 3.53 0.25 17.95
CA GLU A 156 4.99 0.24 18.02
C GLU A 156 5.61 0.73 16.71
N TYR A 157 5.10 0.24 15.58
CA TYR A 157 5.58 0.67 14.28
C TYR A 157 5.30 2.15 13.99
N TYR A 158 4.12 2.64 14.35
CA TYR A 158 3.77 4.05 14.24
C TYR A 158 4.70 4.93 15.09
N VAL A 159 4.92 4.59 16.36
CA VAL A 159 5.81 5.35 17.26
C VAL A 159 7.25 5.35 16.74
N GLU A 160 7.73 4.20 16.23
CA GLU A 160 9.04 4.10 15.60
C GLU A 160 9.15 5.06 14.40
N LEU A 161 8.18 5.02 13.48
CA LEU A 161 8.17 5.87 12.30
C LEU A 161 8.01 7.35 12.63
N ASP A 162 7.17 7.69 13.60
CA ASP A 162 6.95 9.08 14.01
C ASP A 162 8.21 9.70 14.60
N ARG A 163 8.96 8.92 15.40
CA ARG A 163 10.27 9.32 15.90
C ARG A 163 11.28 9.48 14.77
N LEU A 164 11.41 8.48 13.90
CA LEU A 164 12.35 8.52 12.77
C LEU A 164 12.07 9.70 11.84
N ARG A 165 10.80 10.02 11.57
CA ARG A 165 10.40 11.17 10.75
C ARG A 165 11.03 12.49 11.20
N VAL A 166 11.26 12.66 12.51
CA VAL A 166 11.83 13.87 13.10
C VAL A 166 13.34 13.75 13.26
N ASP A 167 13.80 12.63 13.84
CA ASP A 167 15.19 12.45 14.25
C ASP A 167 16.11 11.99 13.11
N ASP A 168 15.59 11.17 12.19
CA ASP A 168 16.34 10.54 11.09
C ASP A 168 15.42 10.30 9.86
N PRO A 169 15.16 11.35 9.05
CA PRO A 169 14.26 11.24 7.90
C PRO A 169 14.70 10.22 6.85
N ASP A 170 16.01 10.02 6.69
CA ASP A 170 16.55 9.01 5.77
C ASP A 170 16.27 7.60 6.32
N GLY A 171 16.47 7.39 7.64
CA GLY A 171 16.06 6.20 8.36
C GLY A 171 14.56 5.91 8.29
N PHE A 172 13.71 6.94 8.33
CA PHE A 172 12.26 6.81 8.13
C PHE A 172 11.93 6.20 6.76
N ILE A 173 12.49 6.76 5.68
CA ILE A 173 12.30 6.25 4.31
C ILE A 173 12.79 4.81 4.22
N TYR A 174 14.00 4.54 4.74
CA TYR A 174 14.53 3.18 4.74
C TYR A 174 13.63 2.22 5.50
N ARG A 175 13.11 2.61 6.66
CA ARG A 175 12.27 1.73 7.49
C ARG A 175 10.98 1.31 6.80
N ILE A 176 10.41 2.17 5.95
CA ILE A 176 9.22 1.87 5.14
C ILE A 176 9.57 0.92 3.98
N PHE A 177 10.60 1.22 3.19
CA PHE A 177 10.98 0.41 2.03
C PHE A 177 11.81 -0.85 2.35
N HIS A 178 12.27 -1.02 3.58
CA HIS A 178 12.81 -2.28 4.08
C HIS A 178 11.77 -3.08 4.85
N GLY A 179 10.69 -2.43 5.29
CA GLY A 179 9.58 -2.96 6.08
C GLY A 179 9.87 -4.32 6.71
N ARG A 180 9.37 -5.40 6.10
CA ARG A 180 9.62 -6.79 6.53
C ARG A 180 10.61 -7.59 5.69
N PHE A 181 11.20 -6.97 4.67
CA PHE A 181 12.01 -7.64 3.66
C PHE A 181 13.45 -7.09 3.67
N PRO A 182 14.45 -7.91 4.02
CA PRO A 182 15.79 -7.42 4.36
C PRO A 182 16.66 -6.99 3.16
N ILE A 183 16.25 -7.31 1.92
CA ILE A 183 17.10 -7.13 0.73
C ILE A 183 17.00 -5.71 0.18
N ARG A 184 18.17 -5.08 0.02
CA ARG A 184 18.31 -3.71 -0.51
C ARG A 184 18.73 -3.74 -1.98
N LYS A 185 17.90 -3.23 -2.87
CA LYS A 185 18.26 -3.02 -4.29
C LYS A 185 18.54 -1.56 -4.63
N TYR A 186 17.81 -0.63 -4.01
CA TYR A 186 17.86 0.79 -4.30
C TYR A 186 18.22 1.61 -3.06
N ASN A 187 18.85 2.77 -3.29
CA ASN A 187 18.89 3.82 -2.30
C ASN A 187 17.55 4.58 -2.32
N TRP A 188 16.61 4.14 -1.48
CA TRP A 188 15.24 4.67 -1.45
C TRP A 188 15.16 6.15 -1.08
N VAL A 189 16.13 6.67 -0.34
CA VAL A 189 16.24 8.09 -0.02
C VAL A 189 16.42 8.91 -1.30
N GLU A 190 17.39 8.54 -2.14
CA GLU A 190 17.66 9.22 -3.42
C GLU A 190 16.49 9.06 -4.39
N VAL A 191 15.87 7.88 -4.43
CA VAL A 191 14.68 7.61 -5.26
C VAL A 191 13.50 8.49 -4.86
N CYS A 192 13.31 8.77 -3.57
CA CYS A 192 12.25 9.68 -3.12
C CYS A 192 12.63 11.14 -3.38
N LYS A 193 13.89 11.53 -3.19
CA LYS A 193 14.39 12.91 -3.39
C LYS A 193 14.41 13.35 -4.85
N SER A 194 14.75 12.46 -5.79
CA SER A 194 14.85 12.77 -7.23
C SER A 194 13.51 13.20 -7.86
N SER A 195 12.40 12.94 -7.18
CA SER A 195 11.04 13.31 -7.61
C SER A 195 10.74 14.81 -7.44
N TYR A 196 11.61 15.55 -6.74
CA TYR A 196 11.48 16.99 -6.48
C TYR A 196 12.35 17.87 -7.38
N SER A 197 13.23 17.32 -8.23
CA SER A 197 14.14 18.12 -9.07
C SER A 197 13.60 18.43 -10.47
N GLU A 198 12.37 18.03 -10.80
CA GLU A 198 11.71 18.30 -12.08
C GLU A 198 10.63 19.40 -11.99
N TYR A 199 10.61 20.19 -10.90
CA TYR A 199 9.73 21.34 -10.70
C TYR A 199 10.50 22.64 -10.51
#